data_AF-A0A453LLN9-F1
#
_entry.id   AF-A0A453LLN9-F1
#
_cell.length_a   1.000
_cell.length_b   1.000
_cell.length_c   1.000
_cell.angle_alpha   90.00
_cell.angle_beta   90.00
_cell.angle_gamma   90.00
#
_symmetry.space_group_name_H-M   'P 1'
#
loop_
_entity.id
_entity.type
_entity.pdbx_description
1 polymer ?
#
loop_
_entity_poly.entity_id
_entity_poly.type
_entity_poly.pdbx_seq_one_letter_code
_entity_poly.pdbx_strand_id
1 'polypeptide(L)' 'TGEICLDILKNAWSPAWTLQSVCRAIIALMAHPEADSPLNCDSGNLLRSG' A
#
# COMPACT_ATOMS: atom_id res chain seq x y z
N THR A 1 -7.39 0.83 12.61
CA THR A 1 -6.25 -0.02 12.99
C THR A 1 -4.93 0.50 12.42
N GLY A 2 -4.91 1.32 11.37
CA GLY A 2 -3.65 1.86 10.81
C GLY A 2 -2.87 0.83 9.97
N GLU A 3 -3.55 -0.24 9.56
CA GLU A 3 -2.95 -1.31 8.77
C GLU A 3 -2.66 -0.83 7.34
N ILE A 4 -1.57 -1.34 6.77
CA ILE A 4 -1.14 -1.04 5.42
C ILE A 4 -1.20 -2.34 4.62
N CYS A 5 -1.95 -2.33 3.51
CA CYS A 5 -2.01 -3.47 2.60
C CYS A 5 -0.87 -3.36 1.58
N LEU A 6 0.33 -3.75 1.99
CA LEU A 6 1.48 -3.97 1.12
C LEU A 6 1.85 -5.46 1.17
N ASP A 7 1.95 -6.06 0.00
CA ASP A 7 2.34 -7.46 -0.21
C ASP A 7 3.73 -7.77 0.37
N ILE A 8 4.69 -6.85 0.22
CA ILE A 8 6.04 -6.96 0.79
C ILE A 8 6.06 -6.99 2.33
N LEU A 9 4.97 -6.57 2.99
CA LEU A 9 4.79 -6.66 4.44
C LEU A 9 4.03 -7.93 4.86
N LYS A 10 3.57 -8.72 3.88
CA LYS A 10 2.76 -9.93 4.06
C LYS A 10 3.43 -11.11 3.36
N ASN A 11 2.89 -11.53 2.23
CA ASN A 11 3.25 -12.78 1.55
C ASN A 11 4.51 -12.67 0.68
N ALA A 12 4.89 -11.46 0.28
CA ALA A 12 6.06 -11.19 -0.56
C ALA A 12 7.28 -10.69 0.24
N TRP A 13 7.24 -10.82 1.57
CA TRP A 13 8.35 -10.43 2.41
C TRP A 13 9.58 -11.34 2.19
N SER A 14 10.77 -10.74 2.23
CA SER A 14 12.04 -11.42 2.19
C SER A 14 13.09 -10.66 3.02
N PRO A 15 14.17 -11.33 3.49
CA PRO A 15 15.23 -10.67 4.26
C PRO A 15 15.98 -9.56 3.48
N ALA A 16 15.82 -9.47 2.16
CA ALA A 16 16.42 -8.42 1.34
C ALA A 16 15.77 -7.05 1.55
N TRP A 17 14.54 -7.01 2.09
CA TRP A 17 13.84 -5.75 2.37
C TRP A 17 14.38 -5.10 3.65
N THR A 18 14.98 -3.93 3.47
CA THR A 18 15.41 -3.05 4.56
C THR A 18 14.30 -2.08 4.95
N LEU A 19 14.41 -1.47 6.14
CA LEU A 19 13.51 -0.40 6.57
C LEU A 19 13.41 0.73 5.53
N GLN A 20 14.54 1.11 4.92
CA GLN A 20 14.55 2.15 3.89
C GLN A 20 13.74 1.76 2.65
N SER A 21 13.89 0.53 2.17
CA SER A 21 13.11 0.05 1.02
C SER A 21 11.61 -0.07 1.34
N VAL A 22 11.25 -0.45 2.57
CA VAL A 22 9.84 -0.45 3.02
C VAL A 22 9.26 0.95 3.04
N CYS A 23 9.98 1.93 3.61
CA CYS A 23 9.52 3.33 3.60
C CYS A 23 9.33 3.86 2.17
N ARG A 24 10.22 3.51 1.24
CA ARG A 24 10.07 3.86 -0.18
C ARG A 24 8.82 3.23 -0.80
N ALA A 25 8.51 1.98 -0.48
CA ALA A 25 7.29 1.33 -0.96
C ALA A 25 6.01 2.02 -0.42
N ILE A 26 6.02 2.46 0.84
CA ILE A 26 4.90 3.23 1.42
C ILE A 26 4.73 4.57 0.70
N ILE A 27 5.82 5.29 0.45
CA ILE A 27 5.78 6.56 -0.30
C ILE A 27 5.25 6.31 -1.73
N ALA A 28 5.69 5.24 -2.39
CA ALA A 28 5.22 4.88 -3.72
C ALA A 28 3.71 4.58 -3.74
N LEU A 29 3.19 3.87 -2.73
CA LEU A 29 1.75 3.61 -2.57
C LEU A 29 0.95 4.91 -2.42
N MET A 30 1.49 5.90 -1.69
CA MET A 30 0.82 7.20 -1.56
C MET A 30 0.82 8.01 -2.86
N ALA A 31 1.85 7.86 -3.70
CA ALA A 31 1.92 8.50 -5.01
C ALA A 31 1.06 7.81 -6.06
N HIS A 32 0.90 6.48 -5.95
CA HIS A 32 0.15 5.63 -6.85
C HIS A 32 -0.82 4.72 -6.07
N PRO A 33 -1.93 5.29 -5.55
CA PRO A 33 -2.93 4.52 -4.82
C PRO A 33 -3.66 3.52 -5.72
N GLU A 34 -3.93 2.33 -5.20
CA GLU A 34 -4.63 1.25 -5.90
C GLU A 34 -6.13 1.25 -5.54
N ALA A 35 -6.98 1.73 -6.46
CA ALA A 35 -8.41 1.91 -6.25
C ALA A 35 -9.23 0.65 -6.54
N ASP A 36 -8.70 -0.32 -7.30
CA ASP A 36 -9.45 -1.53 -7.68
C ASP A 36 -9.41 -2.60 -6.59
N SER A 37 -8.39 -2.57 -5.72
CA SER A 37 -8.29 -3.44 -4.55
C SER A 37 -7.92 -2.66 -3.28
N PRO A 38 -8.77 -1.71 -2.83
CA PRO A 38 -8.44 -0.82 -1.73
C PRO A 38 -8.63 -1.53 -0.38
N LEU A 39 -7.69 -1.35 0.55
CA LEU A 39 -7.90 -1.77 1.95
C LEU A 39 -9.02 -0.97 2.61
N ASN A 40 -9.12 0.32 2.25
CA ASN A 40 -10.19 1.21 2.67
C ASN A 40 -11.14 1.44 1.49
N CYS A 41 -12.27 0.73 1.50
CA CYS A 41 -13.27 0.80 0.43
C CYS A 41 -13.80 2.21 0.19
N ASP A 42 -13.98 3.02 1.24
CA ASP A 42 -14.49 4.40 1.10
C ASP A 42 -13.49 5.26 0.33
N SER A 43 -12.20 5.19 0.69
CA SER A 43 -11.14 5.93 -0.01
C SER A 43 -10.97 5.49 -1.46
N GLY A 44 -11.04 4.17 -1.73
CA GLY A 44 -10.97 3.65 -3.10
C GLY A 44 -12.16 4.08 -3.94
N ASN A 45 -13.37 4.07 -3.38
CA ASN A 45 -14.56 4.57 -4.06
C ASN A 45 -14.46 6.07 -4.37
N LEU A 46 -13.97 6.88 -3.41
CA LEU A 46 -13.76 8.30 -3.62
C LEU A 46 -12.78 8.56 -4.77
N LEU A 47 -11.66 7.84 -4.81
CA LEU A 47 -10.66 7.98 -5.87
C LEU A 47 -11.20 7.57 -7.25
N ARG A 48 -12.03 6.52 -7.32
CA ARG A 48 -12.66 6.08 -8.58
C ARG A 48 -13.80 6.98 -9.04
N SER A 49 -14.48 7.65 -8.11
CA SER A 49 -15.57 8.58 -8.41
C SER A 49 -15.09 10.00 -8.77
N GLY A 50 -13.80 10.28 -8.57
CA GLY A 50 -13.16 11.56 -8.86
C GLY A 50 -12.77 11.76 -10.33
#